data_AF-T1CN81-F1
#
_entry.id   AF-T1CN81-F1
#
_cell.length_a   1.000
_cell.length_b   1.000
_cell.length_c   1.000
_cell.angle_alpha   90.00
_cell.angle_beta   90.00
_cell.angle_gamma   90.00
#
_symmetry.space_group_name_H-M   'P 1'
#
loop_
_entity.id
_entity.type
_entity.pdbx_description
1 polymer ?
#
loop_
_entity_poly.entity_id
_entity_poly.type
_entity_poly.pdbx_seq_one_letter_code
_entity_poly.pdbx_strand_id
1 'polypeptide(L)'
;MCHLLAVHDAHIDEISYETDRARFIGRGRSVADPLAMDNAGQPARALSNSEGSVLDPIVAIRCRITLEPEQSALVDLVTGVGDSREACLHLIEKYRDRHLADRVFDLAWTHSQVMLRQLNTSQVDAQLYEEMAACLLYVNASLRAEAGILRANRRGQSGLWGQGISGDLPIVLLHIADPANIELVRQLVQAHAYWPPRRD
;
A
#
# COMPACT_ATOMS: atom_id res chain seq x y z
N MET A 1 3.24 -7.57 13.43
CA MET A 1 3.63 -7.38 12.02
C MET A 1 4.81 -8.29 11.74
N CYS A 2 4.88 -8.89 10.56
CA CYS A 2 5.96 -9.74 10.13
C CYS A 2 6.34 -9.41 8.69
N HIS A 3 7.61 -9.63 8.37
CA HIS A 3 8.14 -9.49 7.02
C HIS A 3 8.92 -10.75 6.68
N LEU A 4 8.65 -11.30 5.51
CA LEU A 4 9.31 -12.48 4.97
C LEU A 4 9.93 -12.09 3.64
N LEU A 5 11.21 -12.44 3.47
CA LEU A 5 11.88 -12.40 2.19
C LEU A 5 12.24 -13.84 1.81
N ALA A 6 11.72 -14.31 0.68
CA ALA A 6 12.07 -15.59 0.10
C ALA A 6 12.74 -15.36 -1.26
N VAL A 7 13.82 -16.10 -1.53
CA VAL A 7 14.50 -16.08 -2.82
C VAL A 7 14.36 -17.46 -3.44
N HIS A 8 13.95 -17.48 -4.70
CA HIS A 8 13.79 -18.68 -5.50
C HIS A 8 14.75 -18.63 -6.69
N ASP A 9 15.21 -19.80 -7.10
CA ASP A 9 16.03 -20.01 -8.30
C ASP A 9 17.39 -19.26 -8.29
N ALA A 10 17.90 -18.87 -7.12
CA ALA A 10 19.26 -18.35 -6.93
C ALA A 10 19.88 -18.73 -5.57
N HIS A 11 21.21 -18.69 -5.54
CA HIS A 11 21.97 -18.86 -4.30
C HIS A 11 21.97 -17.56 -3.50
N ILE A 12 21.67 -17.66 -2.21
CA ILE A 12 21.75 -16.55 -1.27
C ILE A 12 23.12 -16.58 -0.58
N ASP A 13 23.93 -15.56 -0.82
CA ASP A 13 25.26 -15.44 -0.21
C ASP A 13 25.16 -14.93 1.23
N GLU A 14 24.28 -13.96 1.46
CA GLU A 14 24.15 -13.30 2.76
C GLU A 14 22.78 -12.62 2.90
N ILE A 15 22.20 -12.74 4.10
CA ILE A 15 21.00 -12.00 4.49
C ILE A 15 21.33 -11.16 5.73
N SER A 16 20.94 -9.90 5.69
CA SER A 16 21.00 -9.01 6.85
C SER A 16 19.79 -8.07 6.90
N TYR A 17 19.52 -7.48 8.06
CA TYR A 17 18.41 -6.55 8.23
C TYR A 17 18.78 -5.33 9.07
N GLU A 18 18.00 -4.26 8.93
CA GLU A 18 18.11 -3.04 9.72
C GLU A 18 16.72 -2.63 10.22
N THR A 19 16.69 -2.21 11.49
CA THR A 19 15.47 -1.74 12.17
C THR A 19 15.51 -0.24 12.48
N ASP A 20 16.68 0.40 12.44
CA ASP A 20 16.86 1.82 12.76
C ASP A 20 17.03 2.67 11.49
N ARG A 21 16.11 3.61 11.25
CA ARG A 21 16.16 4.51 10.09
C ARG A 21 17.42 5.35 10.05
N ALA A 22 17.91 5.82 11.20
CA ALA A 22 19.09 6.66 11.27
C ALA A 22 20.36 5.90 10.87
N ARG A 23 20.43 4.59 11.18
CA ARG A 23 21.52 3.72 10.74
C ARG A 23 21.46 3.42 9.26
N PHE A 24 20.25 3.18 8.73
CA PHE A 24 20.06 2.89 7.31
C PHE A 24 20.36 4.11 6.42
N ILE A 25 19.76 5.26 6.73
CA ILE A 25 19.94 6.48 5.93
C ILE A 25 21.31 7.11 6.22
N GLY A 26 21.74 7.14 7.47
CA GLY A 26 22.96 7.84 7.89
C GLY A 26 22.77 9.35 8.03
N ARG A 27 23.68 9.99 8.76
CA ARG A 27 23.63 11.43 9.03
C ARG A 27 23.91 12.23 7.75
N GLY A 28 23.05 13.22 7.47
CA GLY A 28 23.22 14.14 6.33
C GLY A 28 22.85 13.52 4.97
N ARG A 29 22.19 12.36 4.98
CA ARG A 29 21.78 11.62 3.79
C ARG A 29 20.26 11.57 3.66
N SER A 30 19.76 10.99 2.58
CA SER A 30 18.32 10.90 2.28
C SER A 30 17.91 9.49 1.89
N VAL A 31 16.61 9.25 1.77
CA VAL A 31 16.09 7.96 1.27
C VAL A 31 16.52 7.69 -0.18
N ALA A 32 16.79 8.74 -0.96
CA ALA A 32 17.27 8.62 -2.33
C ALA A 32 18.77 8.27 -2.42
N ASP A 33 19.54 8.56 -1.37
CA ASP A 33 20.98 8.25 -1.27
C ASP A 33 21.34 7.85 0.18
N PRO A 34 20.93 6.65 0.62
CA PRO A 34 21.14 6.20 1.99
C PRO A 34 22.54 5.60 2.18
N LEU A 35 23.09 5.75 3.40
CA LEU A 35 24.39 5.17 3.79
C LEU A 35 24.45 3.66 3.55
N ALA A 36 23.34 2.95 3.78
CA ALA A 36 23.28 1.51 3.57
C ALA A 36 23.61 1.10 2.13
N MET A 37 23.27 1.92 1.13
CA MET A 37 23.53 1.64 -0.29
C MET A 37 24.90 2.13 -0.77
N ASP A 38 25.66 2.81 0.10
CA ASP A 38 27.00 3.27 -0.23
C ASP A 38 27.97 2.11 -0.24
N ASN A 39 28.44 1.79 -1.44
CA ASN A 39 29.22 0.60 -1.67
C ASN A 39 30.66 0.90 -2.05
N ALA A 40 31.11 2.15 -2.19
CA ALA A 40 32.52 2.54 -2.43
C ALA A 40 33.39 1.58 -3.30
N GLY A 41 32.80 0.93 -4.32
CA GLY A 41 33.49 -0.08 -5.16
C GLY A 41 33.73 -1.47 -4.52
N GLN A 42 33.17 -1.73 -3.34
CA GLN A 42 33.21 -2.98 -2.58
C GLN A 42 31.82 -3.64 -2.51
N PRO A 43 31.72 -4.92 -2.13
CA PRO A 43 30.44 -5.57 -1.87
C PRO A 43 29.67 -4.79 -0.80
N ALA A 44 28.37 -4.62 -1.02
CA ALA A 44 27.51 -3.89 -0.10
C ALA A 44 27.61 -4.48 1.31
N ARG A 45 27.96 -3.65 2.30
CA ARG A 45 28.20 -4.11 3.68
C ARG A 45 26.94 -4.70 4.29
N ALA A 46 27.08 -5.75 5.11
CA ALA A 46 25.97 -6.27 5.90
C ALA A 46 25.30 -5.16 6.73
N LEU A 47 23.97 -5.21 6.81
CA LEU A 47 23.21 -4.40 7.75
C LEU A 47 23.48 -4.85 9.20
N SER A 48 23.09 -4.03 10.18
CA SER A 48 23.50 -4.25 11.56
C SER A 48 22.94 -5.51 12.22
N ASN A 49 21.86 -6.10 11.68
CA ASN A 49 21.10 -7.18 12.30
C ASN A 49 20.67 -6.82 13.73
N SER A 50 20.47 -5.53 13.99
CA SER A 50 20.06 -5.07 15.32
C SER A 50 18.55 -5.05 15.46
N GLU A 51 18.09 -5.46 16.64
CA GLU A 51 16.70 -5.39 17.09
C GLU A 51 16.62 -4.60 18.39
N GLY A 52 15.47 -3.98 18.66
CA GLY A 52 15.22 -3.28 19.92
C GLY A 52 14.38 -2.03 19.79
N SER A 53 14.38 -1.21 20.84
CA SER A 53 13.68 0.07 20.86
C SER A 53 14.49 1.11 20.09
N VAL A 54 13.91 1.60 19.00
CA VAL A 54 14.50 2.61 18.12
C VAL A 54 13.54 3.80 18.01
N LEU A 55 14.08 5.00 17.74
CA LEU A 55 13.27 6.23 17.66
C LEU A 55 12.36 6.27 16.43
N ASP A 56 12.84 5.75 15.31
CA ASP A 56 12.12 5.71 14.03
C ASP A 56 12.33 4.31 13.41
N PRO A 57 11.42 3.36 13.69
CA PRO A 57 11.55 1.99 13.23
C PRO A 57 11.29 1.88 11.73
N ILE A 58 12.18 1.18 11.04
CA ILE A 58 12.00 0.74 9.66
C ILE A 58 12.17 -0.77 9.59
N VAL A 59 11.83 -1.35 8.43
CA VAL A 59 12.22 -2.71 8.09
C VAL A 59 12.95 -2.66 6.77
N ALA A 60 14.26 -2.88 6.81
CA ALA A 60 15.09 -3.06 5.63
C ALA A 60 15.69 -4.46 5.67
N ILE A 61 15.47 -5.24 4.62
CA ILE A 61 16.06 -6.57 4.44
C ILE A 61 17.02 -6.49 3.26
N ARG A 62 18.27 -6.87 3.46
CA ARG A 62 19.30 -6.99 2.44
C ARG A 62 19.56 -8.47 2.19
N CYS A 63 19.39 -8.87 0.94
CA CYS A 63 19.74 -10.20 0.48
C CYS A 63 20.74 -10.04 -0.67
N ARG A 64 21.89 -10.70 -0.56
CA ARG A 64 22.87 -10.79 -1.63
C ARG A 64 22.67 -12.13 -2.34
N ILE A 65 22.44 -12.05 -3.64
CA ILE A 65 22.26 -13.22 -4.50
C ILE A 65 23.33 -13.22 -5.58
N THR A 66 23.85 -14.39 -5.91
CA THR A 66 24.72 -14.59 -7.06
C THR A 66 23.90 -15.18 -8.19
N LEU A 67 23.98 -14.55 -9.37
CA LEU A 67 23.33 -14.97 -10.60
C LEU A 67 24.39 -15.38 -11.62
N GLU A 68 24.26 -16.60 -12.13
CA GLU A 68 25.00 -17.06 -13.30
C GLU A 68 24.49 -16.39 -14.58
N PRO A 69 25.28 -16.40 -15.68
CA PRO A 69 24.81 -15.93 -16.97
C PRO A 69 23.48 -16.58 -17.35
N GLU A 70 22.52 -15.75 -17.79
CA GLU A 70 21.15 -16.17 -18.18
C GLU A 70 20.29 -16.74 -17.04
N GLN A 71 20.79 -16.78 -15.80
CA GLN A 71 20.00 -17.16 -14.64
C GLN A 71 19.02 -16.04 -14.26
N SER A 72 17.80 -16.44 -13.91
CA SER A 72 16.78 -15.57 -13.33
C SER A 72 16.51 -15.98 -11.89
N ALA A 73 16.30 -15.01 -11.01
CA ALA A 73 15.86 -15.23 -9.64
C ALA A 73 14.55 -14.50 -9.38
N LEU A 74 13.74 -15.09 -8.52
CA LEU A 74 12.49 -14.50 -8.06
C LEU A 74 12.61 -14.22 -6.56
N VAL A 75 12.29 -12.99 -6.16
CA VAL A 75 12.38 -12.54 -4.77
C VAL A 75 10.99 -12.14 -4.31
N ASP A 76 10.43 -12.90 -3.37
CA ASP A 76 9.14 -12.63 -2.76
C ASP A 76 9.33 -11.84 -1.46
N LEU A 77 8.67 -10.67 -1.37
CA LEU A 77 8.59 -9.86 -0.16
C LEU A 77 7.16 -9.86 0.35
N VAL A 78 6.92 -10.55 1.47
CA VAL A 78 5.60 -10.65 2.10
C VAL A 78 5.60 -9.82 3.37
N THR A 79 4.65 -8.90 3.48
CA THR A 79 4.39 -8.15 4.71
C THR A 79 3.01 -8.54 5.26
N GLY A 80 2.99 -8.97 6.52
CA GLY A 80 1.78 -9.43 7.20
C GLY A 80 1.56 -8.73 8.53
N VAL A 81 0.29 -8.63 8.93
CA VAL A 81 -0.10 -8.16 10.26
C VAL A 81 -0.94 -9.25 10.91
N GLY A 82 -0.56 -9.61 12.13
CA GLY A 82 -1.30 -10.53 12.99
C GLY A 82 -1.49 -9.90 14.36
N ASP A 83 -2.53 -10.35 15.06
CA ASP A 83 -2.90 -9.98 16.43
C ASP A 83 -1.91 -10.53 17.49
N SER A 84 -1.12 -11.53 17.11
CA SER A 84 -0.16 -12.22 17.96
C SER A 84 1.09 -12.62 17.19
N ARG A 85 2.15 -12.95 17.95
CA ARG A 85 3.39 -13.50 17.38
C ARG A 85 3.14 -14.84 16.67
N GLU A 86 2.31 -15.69 17.25
CA GLU A 86 1.95 -16.99 16.66
C GLU A 86 1.19 -16.83 15.34
N ALA A 87 0.22 -15.91 15.28
CA ALA A 87 -0.47 -15.60 14.01
C ALA A 87 0.50 -15.09 12.94
N CYS A 88 1.48 -14.24 13.32
CA CYS A 88 2.51 -13.77 12.40
C CYS A 88 3.41 -14.92 11.89
N LEU A 89 3.81 -15.85 12.76
CA LEU A 89 4.60 -17.02 12.36
C LEU A 89 3.81 -17.93 11.43
N HIS A 90 2.52 -18.13 11.70
CA HIS A 90 1.65 -18.91 10.83
C HIS A 90 1.52 -18.27 9.42
N LEU A 91 1.41 -16.94 9.34
CA LEU A 91 1.44 -16.21 8.07
C LEU A 91 2.76 -16.41 7.33
N ILE A 92 3.90 -16.35 8.04
CA ILE A 92 5.22 -16.61 7.45
C ILE A 92 5.29 -18.02 6.89
N GLU A 93 4.91 -19.04 7.67
CA GLU A 93 4.95 -20.44 7.23
C GLU A 93 4.06 -20.69 6.01
N LYS A 94 2.85 -20.14 6.02
CA LYS A 94 1.89 -20.27 4.93
C LYS A 94 2.39 -19.67 3.62
N TYR A 95 3.03 -18.50 3.66
CA TYR A 95 3.47 -17.79 2.47
C TYR A 95 4.94 -18.02 2.09
N ARG A 96 5.64 -18.90 2.81
CA ARG A 96 6.98 -19.37 2.43
C ARG A 96 6.94 -20.33 1.25
N ASP A 97 5.81 -21.01 1.04
CA ASP A 97 5.60 -21.88 -0.11
C ASP A 97 5.22 -21.05 -1.33
N ARG A 98 6.09 -21.08 -2.35
CA ARG A 98 5.90 -20.39 -3.64
C ARG A 98 4.54 -20.70 -4.26
N HIS A 99 4.10 -21.96 -4.20
CA HIS A 99 2.82 -22.35 -4.78
C HIS A 99 1.64 -21.68 -4.07
N LEU A 100 1.74 -21.46 -2.75
CA LEU A 100 0.71 -20.75 -2.00
C LEU A 100 0.74 -19.24 -2.24
N ALA A 101 1.93 -18.66 -2.44
CA ALA A 101 2.06 -17.25 -2.82
C ALA A 101 1.42 -16.99 -4.20
N ASP A 102 1.75 -17.81 -5.21
CA ASP A 102 1.16 -17.72 -6.55
C ASP A 102 -0.37 -17.88 -6.51
N ARG A 103 -0.87 -18.84 -5.72
CA ARG A 103 -2.31 -19.07 -5.53
C ARG A 103 -3.04 -17.88 -4.92
N VAL A 104 -2.39 -17.06 -4.10
CA VAL A 104 -3.03 -15.83 -3.58
C VAL A 104 -3.28 -14.84 -4.70
N PHE A 105 -2.32 -14.68 -5.63
CA PHE A 105 -2.51 -13.81 -6.78
C PHE A 105 -3.66 -14.31 -7.68
N ASP A 106 -3.72 -15.62 -7.94
CA ASP A 106 -4.82 -16.24 -8.70
C ASP A 106 -6.19 -16.03 -8.03
N LEU A 107 -6.24 -16.21 -6.70
CA LEU A 107 -7.47 -16.03 -5.93
C LEU A 107 -7.90 -14.57 -5.88
N ALA A 108 -6.95 -13.64 -5.69
CA ALA A 108 -7.20 -12.20 -5.71
C ALA A 108 -7.73 -11.77 -7.08
N TRP A 109 -7.12 -12.25 -8.16
CA TRP A 109 -7.60 -12.02 -9.53
C TRP A 109 -9.01 -12.55 -9.73
N THR A 110 -9.27 -13.80 -9.35
CA THR A 110 -10.59 -14.43 -9.46
C THR A 110 -11.64 -13.67 -8.66
N HIS A 111 -11.30 -13.24 -7.44
CA HIS A 111 -12.17 -12.45 -6.58
C HIS A 111 -12.50 -11.09 -7.22
N SER A 112 -11.51 -10.39 -7.75
CA SER A 112 -11.73 -9.12 -8.48
C SER A 112 -12.64 -9.32 -9.69
N GLN A 113 -12.47 -10.40 -10.46
CA GLN A 113 -13.33 -10.72 -11.61
C GLN A 113 -14.76 -11.05 -11.18
N VAL A 114 -14.96 -11.77 -10.06
CA VAL A 114 -16.29 -12.06 -9.52
C VAL A 114 -16.97 -10.78 -9.02
N MET A 115 -16.24 -9.91 -8.31
CA MET A 115 -16.75 -8.63 -7.85
C MET A 115 -17.20 -7.74 -9.01
N LEU A 116 -16.37 -7.63 -10.06
CA LEU A 116 -16.71 -6.89 -11.28
C LEU A 116 -17.99 -7.39 -11.95
N ARG A 117 -18.15 -8.72 -12.04
CA ARG A 117 -19.37 -9.34 -12.59
C ARG A 117 -20.60 -9.07 -11.73
N GLN A 118 -20.48 -9.16 -10.41
CA GLN A 118 -21.59 -8.87 -9.49
C GLN A 118 -22.05 -7.42 -9.58
N LEU A 119 -21.13 -6.49 -9.83
CA LEU A 119 -21.42 -5.06 -10.00
C LEU A 119 -21.81 -4.69 -11.44
N ASN A 120 -21.78 -5.64 -12.39
CA ASN A 120 -21.93 -5.40 -13.83
C ASN A 120 -21.03 -4.26 -14.35
N THR A 121 -19.79 -4.23 -13.85
CA THR A 121 -18.82 -3.16 -14.07
C THR A 121 -17.71 -3.65 -15.00
N SER A 122 -17.30 -2.83 -15.97
CA SER A 122 -16.17 -3.17 -16.84
C SER A 122 -14.82 -2.94 -16.13
N GLN A 123 -13.73 -3.51 -16.66
CA GLN A 123 -12.40 -3.26 -16.11
C GLN A 123 -11.99 -1.78 -16.21
N VAL A 124 -12.44 -1.08 -17.26
CA VAL A 124 -12.20 0.36 -17.45
C VAL A 124 -12.91 1.17 -16.37
N ASP A 125 -14.14 0.80 -16.04
CA ASP A 125 -14.90 1.46 -14.97
C ASP A 125 -14.25 1.22 -13.59
N ALA A 126 -13.76 0.01 -13.32
CA ALA A 126 -13.05 -0.24 -12.06
C ALA A 126 -11.76 0.56 -11.93
N GLN A 127 -10.99 0.71 -13.01
CA GLN A 127 -9.80 1.59 -12.98
C GLN A 127 -10.19 3.04 -12.68
N LEU A 128 -11.27 3.55 -13.30
CA LEU A 128 -11.80 4.87 -12.97
C LEU A 128 -12.23 4.97 -11.50
N TYR A 129 -12.87 3.93 -10.96
CA TYR A 129 -13.29 3.90 -9.56
C TYR A 129 -12.11 3.84 -8.60
N GLU A 130 -11.03 3.12 -8.93
CA GLU A 130 -9.77 3.11 -8.17
C GLU A 130 -9.10 4.49 -8.18
N GLU A 131 -9.07 5.18 -9.33
CA GLU A 131 -8.53 6.54 -9.44
C GLU A 131 -9.35 7.54 -8.61
N MET A 132 -10.68 7.43 -8.65
CA MET A 132 -11.57 8.21 -7.79
C MET A 132 -11.34 7.91 -6.30
N ALA A 133 -11.18 6.65 -5.90
CA ALA A 133 -10.88 6.27 -4.53
C ALA A 133 -9.53 6.86 -4.07
N ALA A 134 -8.51 6.81 -4.92
CA ALA A 134 -7.20 7.38 -4.62
C ALA A 134 -7.31 8.89 -4.33
N CYS A 135 -8.14 9.61 -5.08
CA CYS A 135 -8.41 11.04 -4.85
C CYS A 135 -9.15 11.33 -3.53
N LEU A 136 -9.87 10.35 -2.97
CA LEU A 136 -10.56 10.47 -1.68
C LEU A 136 -9.67 10.11 -0.50
N LEU A 137 -8.80 9.10 -0.67
CA LEU A 137 -7.91 8.61 0.38
C LEU A 137 -6.65 9.47 0.52
N TYR A 138 -6.15 10.01 -0.59
CA TYR A 138 -4.94 10.83 -0.61
C TYR A 138 -5.26 12.29 -0.93
N VAL A 139 -4.47 13.19 -0.36
CA VAL A 139 -4.62 14.63 -0.61
C VAL A 139 -4.28 14.94 -2.06
N ASN A 140 -5.29 15.20 -2.88
CA ASN A 140 -5.12 15.67 -4.25
C ASN A 140 -5.18 17.20 -4.31
N ALA A 141 -4.04 17.83 -4.61
CA ALA A 141 -3.93 19.29 -4.67
C ALA A 141 -4.83 19.92 -5.74
N SER A 142 -5.07 19.22 -6.87
CA SER A 142 -5.91 19.69 -7.97
C SER A 142 -7.40 19.70 -7.64
N LEU A 143 -7.82 18.89 -6.66
CA LEU A 143 -9.21 18.82 -6.18
C LEU A 143 -9.44 19.70 -4.93
N ARG A 144 -8.40 20.38 -4.45
CA ARG A 144 -8.49 21.23 -3.26
C ARG A 144 -9.20 22.52 -3.61
N ALA A 145 -10.19 22.89 -2.79
CA ALA A 145 -10.88 24.17 -2.93
C ALA A 145 -9.89 25.37 -2.83
N GLU A 146 -10.23 26.46 -3.51
CA GLU A 146 -9.44 27.69 -3.49
C GLU A 146 -9.25 28.24 -2.07
N ALA A 147 -8.12 28.92 -1.84
CA ALA A 147 -7.75 29.44 -0.52
C ALA A 147 -8.82 30.36 0.11
N GLY A 148 -9.56 31.11 -0.70
CA GLY A 148 -10.67 31.96 -0.24
C GLY A 148 -11.81 31.15 0.37
N ILE A 149 -12.20 30.05 -0.28
CA ILE A 149 -13.25 29.13 0.19
C ILE A 149 -12.81 28.44 1.49
N LEU A 150 -11.55 27.96 1.53
CA LEU A 150 -11.00 27.32 2.72
C LEU A 150 -10.96 28.26 3.92
N ARG A 151 -10.60 29.53 3.73
CA ARG A 151 -10.61 30.55 4.79
C ARG A 151 -12.01 30.95 5.23
N ALA A 152 -12.98 30.92 4.31
CA ALA A 152 -14.38 31.21 4.62
C ALA A 152 -15.04 30.07 5.41
N ASN A 153 -14.55 28.83 5.30
CA ASN A 153 -15.05 27.72 6.08
C ASN A 153 -14.67 27.86 7.56
N ARG A 154 -15.64 28.21 8.40
CA ARG A 154 -15.51 28.31 9.86
C ARG A 154 -16.06 27.09 10.61
N ARG A 155 -16.59 26.10 9.89
CA ARG A 155 -17.21 24.90 10.48
C ARG A 155 -16.26 23.71 10.35
N GLY A 156 -16.01 23.04 11.46
CA GLY A 156 -15.31 21.75 11.49
C GLY A 156 -16.29 20.59 11.27
N GLN A 157 -15.78 19.37 11.47
CA GLN A 157 -16.53 18.12 11.37
C GLN A 157 -17.87 18.14 12.14
N SER A 158 -17.87 18.64 13.38
CA SER A 158 -19.08 18.75 14.22
C SER A 158 -20.17 19.64 13.63
N GLY A 159 -19.83 20.54 12.70
CA GLY A 159 -20.80 21.34 11.97
C GLY A 159 -21.69 20.53 11.01
N LEU A 160 -21.33 19.28 10.72
CA LEU A 160 -22.10 18.35 9.90
C LEU A 160 -23.15 17.57 10.69
N TRP A 161 -23.01 17.45 12.02
CA TRP A 161 -23.90 16.65 12.86
C TRP A 161 -25.34 17.16 12.86
N GLY A 162 -25.53 18.48 12.75
CA GLY A 162 -26.86 19.08 12.59
C GLY A 162 -27.58 18.68 11.29
N GLN A 163 -26.87 18.07 10.35
CA GLN A 163 -27.39 17.52 9.09
C GLN A 163 -27.46 15.98 9.11
N GLY A 164 -27.21 15.35 10.26
CA GLY A 164 -27.18 13.89 10.39
C GLY A 164 -25.96 13.22 9.74
N ILE A 165 -24.91 13.98 9.43
CA ILE A 165 -23.68 13.48 8.81
C ILE A 165 -22.57 13.49 9.87
N SER A 166 -21.97 12.33 10.20
CA SER A 166 -20.93 12.30 11.26
C SER A 166 -19.65 13.02 10.84
N GLY A 167 -19.26 12.87 9.56
CA GLY A 167 -18.04 13.44 9.01
C GLY A 167 -16.77 12.62 9.31
N ASP A 168 -16.90 11.40 9.84
CA ASP A 168 -15.75 10.51 10.14
C ASP A 168 -15.20 9.79 8.91
N LEU A 169 -16.04 9.65 7.87
CA LEU A 169 -15.68 9.00 6.62
C LEU A 169 -15.50 10.04 5.50
N PRO A 170 -14.68 9.74 4.46
CA PRO A 170 -14.61 10.58 3.28
C PRO A 170 -15.99 10.84 2.69
N ILE A 171 -16.29 12.11 2.38
CA ILE A 171 -17.58 12.52 1.81
C ILE A 171 -17.37 12.91 0.36
N VAL A 172 -18.18 12.35 -0.53
CA VAL A 172 -18.25 12.76 -1.94
C VAL A 172 -19.54 13.54 -2.16
N LEU A 173 -19.42 14.73 -2.77
CA LEU A 173 -20.56 15.52 -3.21
C LEU A 173 -20.58 15.58 -4.73
N LEU A 174 -21.67 15.12 -5.33
CA LEU A 174 -21.92 15.26 -6.76
C LEU A 174 -22.91 16.40 -7.00
N HIS A 175 -22.52 17.35 -7.85
CA HIS A 175 -23.38 18.44 -8.28
C HIS A 175 -23.58 18.35 -9.79
N ILE A 176 -24.84 18.28 -10.24
CA ILE A 176 -25.20 18.15 -11.65
C ILE A 176 -25.83 19.46 -12.11
N ALA A 177 -25.07 20.22 -12.89
CA ALA A 177 -25.54 21.49 -13.46
C ALA A 177 -26.43 21.29 -14.70
N ASP A 178 -26.21 20.21 -15.44
CA ASP A 178 -26.94 19.86 -16.66
C ASP A 178 -27.53 18.44 -16.54
N PRO A 179 -28.86 18.28 -16.61
CA PRO A 179 -29.54 16.98 -16.58
C PRO A 179 -29.06 15.98 -17.63
N ALA A 180 -28.46 16.44 -18.74
CA ALA A 180 -27.85 15.54 -19.73
C ALA A 180 -26.74 14.64 -19.14
N ASN A 181 -26.14 15.06 -18.01
CA ASN A 181 -25.08 14.34 -17.32
C ASN A 181 -25.58 13.46 -16.16
N ILE A 182 -26.88 13.11 -16.13
CA ILE A 182 -27.47 12.28 -15.07
C ILE A 182 -26.78 10.92 -14.91
N GLU A 183 -26.15 10.43 -15.97
CA GLU A 183 -25.39 9.18 -15.98
C GLU A 183 -24.22 9.19 -14.99
N LEU A 184 -23.69 10.36 -14.64
CA LEU A 184 -22.68 10.53 -13.59
C LEU A 184 -23.20 10.09 -12.22
N VAL A 185 -24.51 10.21 -11.94
CA VAL A 185 -25.10 9.67 -10.71
C VAL A 185 -24.95 8.16 -10.70
N ARG A 186 -25.26 7.49 -11.82
CA ARG A 186 -25.18 6.04 -11.92
C ARG A 186 -23.75 5.56 -11.73
N GLN A 187 -22.79 6.22 -12.39
CA GLN A 187 -21.37 5.92 -12.22
C GLN A 187 -20.90 6.12 -10.78
N LEU A 188 -21.30 7.22 -10.12
CA LEU A 188 -20.88 7.45 -8.73
C LEU A 188 -21.49 6.43 -7.75
N VAL A 189 -22.74 6.01 -7.97
CA VAL A 189 -23.38 4.95 -7.17
C VAL A 189 -22.68 3.61 -7.38
N GLN A 190 -22.28 3.29 -8.61
CA GLN A 190 -21.49 2.09 -8.90
C GLN A 190 -20.09 2.16 -8.29
N ALA A 191 -19.43 3.32 -8.36
CA ALA A 191 -18.13 3.55 -7.72
C ALA A 191 -18.22 3.37 -6.20
N HIS A 192 -19.26 3.93 -5.56
CA HIS A 192 -19.52 3.75 -4.14
C HIS A 192 -19.77 2.28 -3.76
N ALA A 193 -20.45 1.50 -4.61
CA ALA A 193 -20.65 0.07 -4.39
C ALA A 193 -19.37 -0.76 -4.62
N TYR A 194 -18.47 -0.28 -5.47
CA TYR A 194 -17.17 -0.90 -5.75
C TYR A 194 -16.17 -0.65 -4.62
N TRP A 195 -16.18 0.55 -4.03
CA TRP A 195 -15.30 0.86 -2.91
C TRP A 195 -15.66 -0.01 -1.70
N PRO A 196 -14.69 -0.70 -1.09
CA PRO A 196 -14.99 -1.60 0.00
C PRO A 196 -15.59 -0.80 1.18
N PRO A 197 -16.74 -1.22 1.74
CA PRO A 197 -17.12 -0.75 3.06
C PRO A 197 -16.03 -1.23 4.01
N ARG A 198 -15.52 -0.33 4.85
CA ARG A 198 -14.52 -0.69 5.83
C ARG A 198 -15.12 -1.78 6.73
N ARG A 199 -14.48 -2.95 6.75
CA ARG A 199 -14.69 -3.92 7.82
C ARG A 199 -14.09 -3.29 9.07
N ASP A 200 -14.94 -3.12 10.08
CA ASP A 200 -14.56 -2.77 11.44
C ASP A 200 -13.56 -3.79 12.02
#